data_AF-A0A1Y0I5K7-F1
#
_entry.id   AF-A0A1Y0I5K7-F1
#
_cell.length_a   1.000
_cell.length_b   1.000
_cell.length_c   1.000
_cell.angle_alpha   90.00
_cell.angle_beta   90.00
_cell.angle_gamma   90.00
#
_symmetry.space_group_name_H-M   'P 1'
#
loop_
_entity.id
_entity.type
_entity.pdbx_description
1 polymer ?
#
loop_
_entity_poly.entity_id
_entity_poly.type
_entity_poly.pdbx_seq_one_letter_code
_entity_poly.pdbx_strand_id
1 'polypeptide(L)'
;MEVKILDKEYLVACPHEAQDGLRKAAMHLDHKMREIRESGKVFGTEKIAVMAALNLTYELIEQSLSSSDTQKYVTEMNDKLDTILSNIK
;
A
#
# COMPACT_ATOMS: atom_id res chain seq x y z
N MET A 1 21.09 -2.35 1.78
CA MET A 1 20.62 -0.94 1.84
C MET A 1 20.26 -0.63 3.28
N GLU A 2 20.69 0.51 3.80
CA GLU A 2 20.36 0.95 5.16
C GLU A 2 19.10 1.81 5.17
N VAL A 3 18.21 1.56 6.14
CA VAL A 3 17.00 2.35 6.38
C VAL A 3 16.81 2.58 7.87
N LYS A 4 16.19 3.72 8.23
CA LYS A 4 15.85 4.06 9.60
C LYS A 4 14.34 4.00 9.80
N ILE A 5 13.89 3.21 10.77
CA ILE A 5 12.48 2.96 11.07
C ILE A 5 12.28 3.02 12.58
N LEU A 6 11.39 3.91 13.03
CA LEU A 6 11.10 4.20 14.44
C LEU A 6 12.38 4.35 15.27
N ASP A 7 13.28 5.21 14.78
CA ASP A 7 14.54 5.57 15.42
C ASP A 7 15.58 4.43 15.50
N LYS A 8 15.33 3.28 14.85
CA LYS A 8 16.25 2.15 14.72
C LYS A 8 16.77 2.01 13.29
N GLU A 9 18.03 1.63 13.16
CA GLU A 9 18.67 1.35 11.87
C GLU A 9 18.53 -0.12 11.49
N TYR A 10 18.22 -0.38 10.22
CA TYR A 10 18.03 -1.72 9.66
C TYR A 10 18.80 -1.86 8.37
N LEU A 11 19.45 -3.01 8.19
CA LEU A 11 20.06 -3.43 6.94
C LEU A 11 19.11 -4.37 6.20
N VAL A 12 18.71 -3.97 4.99
CA VAL A 12 17.79 -4.73 4.15
C VAL A 12 18.49 -5.16 2.87
N ALA A 13 18.35 -6.42 2.52
CA ALA A 13 18.77 -6.95 1.22
C ALA A 13 17.88 -6.33 0.14
N CYS A 14 18.49 -5.64 -0.82
CA CYS A 14 17.76 -4.90 -1.84
C CYS A 14 18.56 -4.90 -3.16
N PRO A 15 17.99 -5.40 -4.27
CA PRO A 15 18.59 -5.24 -5.59
C PRO A 15 18.60 -3.76 -5.99
N HIS A 16 19.55 -3.34 -6.83
CA HIS A 16 19.73 -1.93 -7.21
C HIS A 16 18.45 -1.28 -7.77
N GLU A 17 17.69 -2.02 -8.57
CA GLU A 17 16.45 -1.56 -9.21
C GLU A 17 15.32 -1.28 -8.20
N ALA A 18 15.34 -1.92 -7.02
CA ALA A 18 14.27 -1.80 -6.03
C ALA A 18 14.57 -0.79 -4.92
N GLN A 19 15.74 -0.14 -4.93
CA GLN A 19 16.20 0.73 -3.83
C GLN A 19 15.23 1.85 -3.51
N ASP A 20 14.75 2.58 -4.52
CA ASP A 20 13.82 3.69 -4.32
C ASP A 20 12.47 3.23 -3.80
N GLY A 21 11.94 2.13 -4.34
CA GLY A 21 10.68 1.53 -3.88
C GLY A 21 10.77 1.08 -2.42
N LEU A 22 11.85 0.39 -2.06
CA LEU A 22 12.07 -0.08 -0.71
C LEU A 22 12.31 1.07 0.29
N ARG A 23 13.00 2.14 -0.14
CA ARG A 23 13.18 3.36 0.68
C ARG A 23 11.85 4.03 0.97
N LYS A 24 10.97 4.17 -0.04
CA LYS A 24 9.61 4.69 0.14
C LYS A 24 8.79 3.80 1.09
N ALA A 25 8.88 2.48 0.93
CA ALA A 25 8.20 1.54 1.82
C ALA A 25 8.68 1.69 3.28
N ALA A 26 9.98 1.82 3.51
CA ALA A 26 10.54 2.04 4.85
C ALA A 26 10.08 3.38 5.46
N MET A 27 10.03 4.46 4.68
CA MET A 27 9.48 5.74 5.12
C MET A 27 7.99 5.65 5.48
N HIS A 28 7.22 4.92 4.68
CA HIS A 28 5.79 4.73 4.95
C HIS A 28 5.56 3.93 6.24
N LEU A 29 6.35 2.87 6.45
CA LEU A 29 6.32 2.10 7.70
C LEU A 29 6.71 2.96 8.92
N ASP A 30 7.79 3.75 8.81
CA ASP A 30 8.22 4.66 9.88
C ASP A 30 7.11 5.64 10.27
N HIS A 31 6.46 6.26 9.28
CA HIS A 31 5.35 7.18 9.50
C HIS A 31 4.19 6.51 10.25
N LYS A 32 3.72 5.34 9.77
CA LYS A 32 2.62 4.60 10.42
C LYS A 32 2.97 4.17 11.85
N MET A 33 4.22 3.75 12.09
CA MET A 33 4.68 3.40 13.44
C MET A 33 4.74 4.62 14.37
N ARG A 34 5.13 5.80 13.87
CA ARG A 34 5.11 7.05 14.66
C ARG A 34 3.69 7.48 15.00
N GLU A 35 2.77 7.44 14.05
CA GLU A 35 1.35 7.73 14.26
C GLU A 35 0.75 6.86 15.38
N ILE A 36 1.00 5.55 15.33
CA ILE A 36 0.53 4.61 16.36
C ILE A 36 1.17 4.91 17.72
N ARG A 37 2.48 5.23 17.74
CA ARG A 37 3.19 5.62 18.97
C ARG A 37 2.61 6.90 19.58
N GLU A 38 2.33 7.90 18.76
CA GLU A 38 1.77 9.20 19.16
C GLU A 38 0.34 9.07 19.67
N SER A 39 -0.44 8.09 19.19
CA SER A 39 -1.78 7.82 19.72
C SER A 39 -1.79 7.43 21.20
N GLY A 40 -0.66 6.94 21.74
CA GLY A 40 -0.53 6.49 23.13
C GLY A 40 -1.35 5.23 23.49
N LYS A 41 -2.08 4.63 22.53
CA LYS A 41 -2.95 3.46 22.77
C LYS A 41 -2.20 2.14 22.78
N VAL A 42 -1.05 2.07 22.10
CA VAL A 42 -0.26 0.85 21.94
C VAL A 42 1.14 1.09 22.49
N PHE A 43 1.56 0.22 23.42
CA PHE A 43 2.87 0.30 24.06
C PHE A 43 3.79 -0.82 23.57
N GLY A 44 5.06 -0.47 23.36
CA GLY A 44 6.10 -1.40 22.94
C GLY A 44 6.31 -1.42 21.43
N THR A 45 7.57 -1.26 21.02
CA THR A 45 7.97 -1.16 19.60
C THR A 45 7.52 -2.36 18.76
N GLU A 46 7.55 -3.57 19.31
CA GLU A 46 7.14 -4.78 18.59
C GLU A 46 5.64 -4.75 18.27
N LYS A 47 4.79 -4.42 19.25
CA LYS A 47 3.34 -4.29 19.03
C LYS A 47 3.02 -3.16 18.06
N ILE A 48 3.72 -2.03 18.16
CA ILE A 48 3.58 -0.91 17.22
C ILE A 48 3.92 -1.36 15.80
N ALA A 49 5.01 -2.13 15.62
CA ALA A 49 5.41 -2.64 14.30
C ALA A 49 4.36 -3.59 13.72
N VAL A 50 3.84 -4.54 14.52
CA VAL A 50 2.79 -5.47 14.09
C VAL A 50 1.52 -4.72 13.69
N MET A 51 1.08 -3.74 14.50
CA MET A 51 -0.10 -2.93 14.19
C MET A 51 0.10 -2.10 12.92
N ALA A 52 1.28 -1.49 12.74
CA ALA A 52 1.60 -0.74 11.52
C ALA A 52 1.57 -1.64 10.29
N ALA A 53 2.18 -2.82 10.37
CA ALA A 53 2.19 -3.80 9.27
C ALA A 53 0.76 -4.27 8.91
N LEU A 54 -0.09 -4.53 9.91
CA LEU A 54 -1.48 -4.91 9.68
C LEU A 54 -2.27 -3.80 8.99
N ASN A 55 -2.16 -2.55 9.47
CA ASN A 55 -2.86 -1.41 8.87
C ASN A 55 -2.43 -1.18 7.42
N LEU A 56 -1.13 -1.23 7.15
CA LEU A 56 -0.60 -1.07 5.79
C LEU A 56 -1.06 -2.20 4.86
N THR A 57 -1.09 -3.44 5.36
CA THR A 57 -1.58 -4.59 4.58
C THR A 57 -3.07 -4.44 4.28
N TYR A 58 -3.86 -3.99 5.25
CA TYR A 58 -5.27 -3.71 5.07
C TYR A 58 -5.51 -2.62 4.00
N GLU A 59 -4.78 -1.49 4.08
CA GLU A 59 -4.85 -0.41 3.10
C GLU A 59 -4.52 -0.89 1.68
N LEU A 60 -3.49 -1.73 1.53
CA LEU A 60 -3.12 -2.32 0.22
C LEU A 60 -4.21 -3.24 -0.34
N ILE A 61 -4.83 -4.07 0.51
CA ILE A 61 -5.92 -4.96 0.09
C ILE A 61 -7.15 -4.15 -0.33
N GLU A 62 -7.56 -3.15 0.47
CA GLU A 62 -8.68 -2.27 0.15
C GLU A 62 -8.46 -1.52 -1.17
N GLN A 63 -7.26 -1.00 -1.39
CA GLN A 63 -6.91 -0.31 -2.64
C GLN A 63 -7.00 -1.24 -3.86
N SER A 64 -6.59 -2.51 -3.69
CA SER A 64 -6.70 -3.52 -4.76
C SER A 64 -8.15 -3.86 -5.11
N LEU A 65 -9.04 -3.92 -4.11
CA LEU A 65 -10.46 -4.20 -4.30
C LEU A 65 -11.16 -3.03 -5.01
N SER A 66 -10.91 -1.79 -4.55
CA SER A 66 -11.45 -0.58 -5.18
C SER A 66 -11.00 -0.42 -6.64
N SER A 67 -9.73 -0.77 -6.93
CA SER A 67 -9.20 -0.76 -8.30
C SER A 67 -9.91 -1.79 -9.19
N SER A 68 -10.23 -2.97 -8.65
CA SER A 68 -10.98 -4.02 -9.34
C SER A 68 -12.38 -3.56 -9.72
N ASP A 69 -13.08 -2.86 -8.82
CA ASP A 69 -14.43 -2.35 -9.11
C ASP A 69 -14.40 -1.25 -10.17
N THR A 70 -13.42 -0.35 -10.11
CA THR A 70 -13.20 0.65 -11.16
C THR A 70 -12.95 -0.01 -12.52
N GLN A 71 -12.15 -1.07 -12.56
CA GLN A 71 -11.86 -1.81 -13.78
C GLN A 71 -13.13 -2.48 -14.35
N LYS A 72 -14.00 -3.03 -13.50
CA LYS A 72 -15.29 -3.59 -13.94
C LYS A 72 -16.17 -2.53 -14.58
N TYR A 73 -16.29 -1.34 -13.96
CA TYR A 73 -17.09 -0.25 -14.53
C TYR A 73 -16.59 0.19 -15.91
N VAL A 74 -15.26 0.26 -16.10
CA VAL A 74 -14.67 0.58 -17.41
C VAL A 74 -14.99 -0.51 -18.44
N THR A 75 -14.86 -1.78 -18.07
CA THR A 75 -15.20 -2.90 -18.95
C THR A 75 -16.68 -2.89 -19.33
N GLU A 76 -17.60 -2.72 -18.38
CA GLU A 76 -19.04 -2.63 -18.66
C GLU A 76 -19.39 -1.46 -19.59
N MET A 77 -18.68 -0.33 -19.47
CA MET A 77 -18.90 0.82 -20.35
C MET A 77 -18.43 0.52 -21.78
N ASN A 78 -17.28 -0.15 -21.93
CA ASN A 78 -16.79 -0.58 -23.23
C ASN A 78 -17.74 -1.58 -23.90
N ASP A 79 -18.25 -2.57 -23.15
CA ASP A 79 -19.20 -3.56 -23.67
C ASP A 79 -20.49 -2.90 -24.20
N LYS A 80 -20.98 -1.86 -23.50
CA LYS A 80 -22.13 -1.07 -23.95
C LYS A 80 -21.83 -0.29 -25.23
N LEU A 81 -20.65 0.30 -25.35
CA LEU A 81 -20.23 1.02 -26.56
C LEU A 81 -20.13 0.06 -27.76
N ASP A 82 -19.52 -1.11 -27.56
CA ASP A 82 -19.39 -2.14 -28.61
C ASP A 82 -20.76 -2.65 -29.06
N THR A 83 -21.69 -2.83 -28.12
CA THR A 83 -23.09 -3.20 -28.44
C THR A 83 -23.78 -2.14 -29.29
N ILE A 84 -23.64 -0.85 -28.95
CA ILE A 84 -24.23 0.25 -29.71
C ILE A 84 -23.61 0.33 -31.10
N LEU A 85 -22.28 0.26 -31.20
CA LEU A 85 -21.57 0.32 -32.48
C LEU A 85 -21.93 -0.84 -33.41
N SER A 86 -22.11 -2.04 -32.85
CA SER A 86 -22.58 -3.20 -33.63
C SER A 86 -23.99 -3.05 -34.16
N ASN A 87 -24.85 -2.29 -33.48
CA ASN A 87 -26.24 -2.06 -33.90
C ASN A 87 -26.39 -0.93 -34.94
N ILE A 88 -25.33 -0.16 -35.20
CA ILE A 88 -25.31 0.92 -36.20
C ILE A 88 -24.81 0.41 -37.57
N LYS A 89 -24.35 -0.84 -37.65
CA LYS A 89 -23.90 -1.50 -38.88
C LYS A 89 -24.98 -2.42 -39.46
#